data_AF-A0A7K2X0P0-F1
#
_entry.id   AF-A0A7K2X0P0-F1
#
_cell.length_a   1.000
_cell.length_b   1.000
_cell.length_c   1.000
_cell.angle_alpha   90.00
_cell.angle_beta   90.00
_cell.angle_gamma   90.00
#
_symmetry.space_group_name_H-M   'P 1'
#
loop_
_entity.id
_entity.type
_entity.pdbx_description
1 polymer ?
#
loop_
_entity_poly.entity_id
_entity_poly.type
_entity_poly.pdbx_seq_one_letter_code
_entity_poly.pdbx_strand_id
1 'polypeptide(L)'
;RFVADPFDPAGGRMYRTGDLVRWTADGELVYVSRADDQVKLRGFRIELGEIEAALTDLPDVAAACAVVREDRPGDRRLVAYTVGGTEADLRAHLAGTLPAHLVPAAFVRLDALPVTPNGKTD
;
A
#
# COMPACT_ATOMS: atom_id res chain seq x y z
N ARG A 1 -10.74 6.30 15.46
CA ARG A 1 -11.87 6.31 16.45
C ARG A 1 -11.33 6.10 17.86
N PHE A 2 -11.92 6.72 18.89
CA PHE A 2 -11.49 6.50 20.29
C PHE A 2 -12.13 5.23 20.89
N VAL A 3 -11.36 4.49 21.69
CA VAL A 3 -11.77 3.29 22.44
C VAL A 3 -11.29 3.39 23.89
N ALA A 4 -11.78 2.53 24.79
CA ALA A 4 -11.26 2.45 26.16
C ALA A 4 -9.77 2.07 26.12
N ASP A 5 -8.95 2.75 26.93
CA ASP A 5 -7.54 2.43 27.09
C ASP A 5 -7.38 1.30 28.12
N PRO A 6 -6.96 0.08 27.73
CA PRO A 6 -6.76 -1.01 28.67
C PRO A 6 -5.50 -0.86 29.54
N PHE A 7 -4.62 0.10 29.21
CA PHE A 7 -3.35 0.34 29.92
C PHE A 7 -3.43 1.50 30.91
N ASP A 8 -4.51 2.28 30.89
CA ASP A 8 -4.78 3.34 31.85
C ASP A 8 -5.81 2.88 32.90
N PRO A 9 -5.38 2.52 34.13
CA PRO A 9 -6.29 2.09 35.19
C PRO A 9 -7.26 3.21 35.66
N ALA A 10 -7.02 4.47 35.30
CA ALA A 10 -7.94 5.58 35.56
C ALA A 10 -9.08 5.69 34.54
N GLY A 11 -9.13 4.80 33.52
CA GLY A 11 -10.19 4.76 32.53
C GLY A 11 -9.99 5.72 31.35
N GLY A 12 -8.74 5.89 30.92
CA GLY A 12 -8.37 6.69 29.76
C GLY A 12 -8.98 6.23 28.44
N ARG A 13 -8.74 7.02 27.38
CA ARG A 13 -9.16 6.71 26.01
C ARG A 13 -7.95 6.60 25.10
N MET A 14 -7.93 5.56 24.28
CA MET A 14 -6.92 5.34 23.26
C MET A 14 -7.49 5.66 21.86
N TYR A 15 -6.70 6.28 20.99
CA TYR A 15 -7.08 6.54 19.60
C TYR A 15 -6.59 5.43 18.67
N ARG A 16 -7.52 4.76 17.99
CA ARG A 16 -7.18 3.82 16.91
C ARG A 16 -6.86 4.61 15.64
N THR A 17 -5.56 4.68 15.29
CA THR A 17 -5.06 5.37 14.09
C THR A 17 -5.46 4.63 12.81
N GLY A 18 -5.44 3.29 12.86
CA GLY A 18 -5.58 2.44 11.68
C GLY A 18 -4.24 2.08 11.04
N ASP A 19 -3.12 2.53 11.59
CA ASP A 19 -1.78 2.21 11.05
C ASP A 19 -1.28 0.89 11.65
N LEU A 20 -0.65 0.08 10.81
CA LEU A 20 0.12 -1.10 11.18
C LEU A 20 1.58 -0.67 11.39
N VAL A 21 2.11 -1.01 12.54
CA VAL A 21 3.48 -0.67 12.95
C VAL A 21 4.16 -1.89 13.57
N ARG A 22 5.49 -1.91 13.56
CA ARG A 22 6.30 -2.90 14.27
C ARG A 22 7.36 -2.21 15.14
N TRP A 23 7.69 -2.85 16.26
CA TRP A 23 8.82 -2.44 17.10
C TRP A 23 10.15 -2.95 16.51
N THR A 24 11.19 -2.14 16.56
CA THR A 24 12.58 -2.59 16.39
C THR A 24 13.13 -3.16 17.70
N ALA A 25 14.28 -3.84 17.64
CA ALA A 25 14.97 -4.31 18.84
C ALA A 25 15.41 -3.15 19.76
N ASP A 26 15.64 -1.96 19.17
CA ASP A 26 16.05 -0.75 19.89
C ASP A 26 14.86 0.03 20.48
N GLY A 27 13.62 -0.45 20.29
CA GLY A 27 12.42 0.19 20.84
C GLY A 27 11.86 1.32 19.99
N GLU A 28 12.17 1.37 18.69
CA GLU A 28 11.59 2.33 17.75
C GLU A 28 10.35 1.76 17.05
N LEU A 29 9.38 2.62 16.72
CA LEU A 29 8.22 2.24 15.91
C LEU A 29 8.49 2.48 14.43
N VAL A 30 8.43 1.41 13.64
CA VAL A 30 8.51 1.47 12.18
C VAL A 30 7.12 1.33 11.60
N TYR A 31 6.71 2.32 10.81
CA TYR A 31 5.48 2.27 10.02
C TYR A 31 5.59 1.16 8.96
N VAL A 32 4.54 0.34 8.86
CA VAL A 32 4.45 -0.76 7.88
C VAL A 32 3.44 -0.39 6.80
N SER A 33 2.19 -0.14 7.19
CA SER A 33 1.09 0.15 6.27
C SER A 33 -0.13 0.69 7.03
N ARG A 34 -1.24 0.89 6.34
CA ARG A 34 -2.56 1.04 6.93
C ARG A 34 -3.27 -0.31 7.02
N ALA A 35 -3.90 -0.58 8.15
CA ALA A 35 -4.73 -1.77 8.35
C ALA A 35 -6.04 -1.74 7.52
N ASP A 36 -6.46 -0.57 7.04
CA ASP A 36 -7.64 -0.40 6.18
C ASP A 36 -7.34 -0.34 4.67
N ASP A 37 -6.07 -0.32 4.25
CA ASP A 37 -5.67 -0.39 2.82
C ASP A 37 -5.71 -1.83 2.28
N GLN A 38 -6.15 -2.80 3.09
CA GLN A 38 -6.26 -4.20 2.73
C GLN A 38 -7.49 -4.43 1.86
N VAL A 39 -7.27 -4.85 0.61
CA VAL A 39 -8.34 -5.08 -0.36
C VAL A 39 -8.55 -6.56 -0.61
N LYS A 40 -9.81 -6.96 -0.82
CA LYS A 40 -10.13 -8.31 -1.31
C LYS A 40 -10.23 -8.30 -2.83
N LEU A 41 -9.45 -9.15 -3.50
CA LEU A 41 -9.50 -9.33 -4.96
C LEU A 41 -9.45 -10.82 -5.29
N ARG A 42 -10.48 -11.33 -5.99
CA ARG A 42 -10.55 -12.74 -6.46
C ARG A 42 -10.26 -13.78 -5.36
N GLY A 43 -10.75 -13.54 -4.14
CA GLY A 43 -10.55 -14.41 -2.98
C GLY A 43 -9.25 -14.18 -2.19
N PHE A 44 -8.32 -13.37 -2.71
CA PHE A 44 -7.09 -13.01 -2.03
C PHE A 44 -7.27 -11.75 -1.18
N ARG A 45 -6.59 -11.72 -0.03
CA ARG A 45 -6.36 -10.52 0.76
C ARG A 45 -5.04 -9.92 0.27
N ILE A 46 -5.11 -8.71 -0.27
CA ILE A 46 -3.97 -8.03 -0.89
C ILE A 46 -3.61 -6.82 -0.01
N GLU A 47 -2.33 -6.73 0.33
CA GLU A 47 -1.71 -5.58 0.96
C GLU A 47 -1.14 -4.68 -0.13
N LEU A 48 -1.81 -3.57 -0.46
CA LEU A 48 -1.38 -2.69 -1.55
C LEU A 48 0.02 -2.09 -1.30
N GLY A 49 0.32 -1.78 -0.03
CA GLY A 49 1.63 -1.27 0.37
C GLY A 49 2.81 -2.23 0.13
N GLU A 50 2.58 -3.55 0.06
CA GLU A 50 3.64 -4.52 -0.28
C GLU A 50 4.06 -4.36 -1.76
N ILE A 51 3.08 -4.13 -2.63
CA ILE A 51 3.32 -3.90 -4.05
C ILE A 51 4.01 -2.56 -4.26
N GLU A 52 3.55 -1.52 -3.55
CA GLU A 52 4.15 -0.19 -3.61
C GLU A 52 5.61 -0.20 -3.14
N ALA A 53 5.88 -0.85 -2.00
CA ALA A 53 7.24 -0.99 -1.46
C ALA A 53 8.16 -1.69 -2.45
N ALA A 54 7.73 -2.84 -2.99
CA ALA A 54 8.51 -3.58 -3.98
C ALA A 54 8.74 -2.78 -5.28
N LEU A 55 7.79 -1.94 -5.70
CA LEU A 55 8.01 -1.05 -6.84
C LEU A 55 9.03 0.04 -6.54
N THR A 56 8.98 0.64 -5.34
CA THR A 56 9.92 1.71 -4.93
C THR A 56 11.32 1.22 -4.57
N ASP A 57 11.53 -0.10 -4.48
CA ASP A 57 12.87 -0.70 -4.35
C ASP A 57 13.68 -0.59 -5.66
N LEU A 58 13.02 -0.34 -6.80
CA LEU A 58 13.70 -0.05 -8.06
C LEU A 58 14.23 1.39 -8.08
N PRO A 59 15.54 1.61 -8.33
CA PRO A 59 16.15 2.94 -8.26
C PRO A 59 15.57 3.98 -9.23
N ASP A 60 14.94 3.54 -10.32
CA ASP A 60 14.32 4.39 -11.34
C ASP A 60 12.84 4.68 -11.09
N VAL A 61 12.29 4.24 -9.96
CA VAL A 61 10.92 4.48 -9.51
C VAL A 61 10.94 5.45 -8.32
N ALA A 62 10.55 6.69 -8.55
CA ALA A 62 10.52 7.72 -7.51
C ALA A 62 9.33 7.57 -6.55
N ALA A 63 8.20 7.05 -7.06
CA ALA A 63 7.00 6.81 -6.28
C ALA A 63 6.11 5.77 -6.98
N ALA A 64 5.33 5.04 -6.19
CA ALA A 64 4.33 4.10 -6.68
C ALA A 64 3.06 4.14 -5.83
N CYS A 65 1.92 3.86 -6.46
CA CYS A 65 0.64 3.65 -5.79
C CYS A 65 -0.09 2.47 -6.46
N ALA A 66 -0.51 1.50 -5.66
CA ALA A 66 -1.26 0.33 -6.12
C ALA A 66 -2.73 0.47 -5.72
N VAL A 67 -3.64 0.24 -6.66
CA VAL A 67 -5.08 0.33 -6.41
C VAL A 67 -5.84 -0.81 -7.08
N VAL A 68 -7.02 -1.13 -6.55
CA VAL A 68 -7.97 -1.99 -7.27
C VAL A 68 -8.97 -1.11 -8.01
N ARG A 69 -8.97 -1.22 -9.35
CA ARG A 69 -9.96 -0.57 -10.20
C ARG A 69 -11.04 -1.54 -10.63
N GLU A 70 -12.22 -0.98 -10.88
CA GLU A 70 -13.38 -1.66 -11.44
C GLU A 70 -13.93 -0.79 -12.59
N ASP A 71 -13.27 -0.83 -13.74
CA ASP A 71 -13.68 -0.02 -14.89
C ASP A 71 -14.96 -0.57 -15.57
N ARG A 72 -15.28 -1.84 -15.32
CA ARG A 72 -16.54 -2.50 -15.70
C ARG A 72 -17.11 -3.24 -14.48
N PRO A 73 -18.43 -3.22 -14.23
CA PRO A 73 -19.02 -3.93 -13.10
C PRO A 73 -18.60 -5.41 -13.07
N GLY A 74 -18.06 -5.85 -11.94
CA GLY A 74 -17.58 -7.20 -11.70
C GLY A 74 -16.14 -7.49 -12.17
N ASP A 75 -15.52 -6.62 -12.98
CA ASP A 75 -14.16 -6.80 -13.46
C ASP A 75 -13.17 -5.97 -12.64
N ARG A 76 -12.94 -6.45 -11.40
CA ARG A 76 -11.94 -5.87 -10.50
C ARG A 76 -10.54 -6.33 -10.90
N ARG A 77 -9.62 -5.38 -11.00
CA ARG A 77 -8.21 -5.62 -11.34
C ARG A 77 -7.27 -4.73 -10.54
N LEU A 78 -6.10 -5.26 -10.25
CA LEU A 78 -5.01 -4.52 -9.62
C LEU A 78 -4.27 -3.68 -10.68
N VAL A 79 -4.05 -2.40 -10.39
CA VAL A 79 -3.34 -1.44 -11.25
C VAL A 79 -2.30 -0.71 -10.41
N ALA A 80 -1.11 -0.50 -10.97
CA ALA A 80 -0.08 0.31 -10.35
C ALA A 80 0.16 1.60 -11.13
N TYR A 81 0.15 2.73 -10.43
CA TYR A 81 0.58 4.02 -10.94
C TYR A 81 2.02 4.28 -10.47
N THR A 82 2.91 4.67 -11.38
CA THR A 82 4.33 4.88 -11.05
C THR A 82 4.85 6.20 -11.58
N VAL A 83 5.80 6.78 -10.84
CA VAL A 83 6.63 7.90 -11.31
C VAL A 83 7.99 7.34 -11.65
N GLY A 84 8.24 7.10 -12.93
CA GLY A 84 9.42 6.37 -13.41
C GLY A 84 9.17 4.87 -13.61
N GLY A 85 10.23 4.13 -13.92
CA GLY A 85 10.17 2.74 -14.36
C GLY A 85 9.66 2.54 -15.79
N THR A 86 9.95 1.37 -16.35
CA THR A 86 9.28 0.85 -17.55
C THR A 86 8.38 -0.31 -17.17
N GLU A 87 7.23 -0.49 -17.84
CA GLU A 87 6.31 -1.60 -17.50
C GLU A 87 6.99 -2.97 -17.52
N ALA A 88 7.93 -3.20 -18.45
CA ALA A 88 8.65 -4.46 -18.56
C ALA A 88 9.51 -4.73 -17.32
N ASP A 89 10.28 -3.73 -16.88
CA ASP A 89 11.18 -3.85 -15.72
C ASP A 89 10.38 -3.99 -14.42
N LEU A 90 9.34 -3.18 -14.25
CA LEU A 90 8.44 -3.22 -13.09
C LEU A 90 7.78 -4.61 -12.95
N ARG A 91 7.23 -5.13 -14.06
CA ARG A 91 6.57 -6.43 -14.07
C ARG A 91 7.55 -7.56 -13.79
N ALA A 92 8.74 -7.52 -14.39
CA ALA A 92 9.78 -8.52 -14.17
C ALA A 92 10.26 -8.53 -12.72
N HIS A 93 10.48 -7.35 -12.13
CA HIS A 93 10.86 -7.20 -10.73
C HIS A 93 9.80 -7.81 -9.81
N LEU A 94 8.54 -7.39 -9.93
CA LEU A 94 7.45 -7.90 -9.07
C LEU A 94 7.21 -9.40 -9.24
N ALA A 95 7.32 -9.93 -10.46
CA ALA A 95 7.18 -11.38 -10.69
C ALA A 95 8.33 -12.20 -10.07
N GLY A 96 9.49 -11.59 -9.84
CA GLY A 96 10.63 -12.21 -9.18
C GLY A 96 10.59 -12.13 -7.65
N THR A 97 9.86 -11.17 -7.08
CA THR A 97 9.86 -10.88 -5.63
C THR A 97 8.54 -11.19 -4.94
N LEU A 98 7.40 -11.14 -5.65
CA LEU A 98 6.06 -11.31 -5.09
C LEU A 98 5.30 -12.52 -5.69
N PRO A 99 4.34 -13.09 -4.96
CA PRO A 99 3.37 -14.03 -5.52
C PRO A 99 2.62 -13.45 -6.73
N ALA A 100 2.32 -14.29 -7.71
CA ALA A 100 1.74 -13.86 -8.99
C ALA A 100 0.41 -13.08 -8.88
N HIS A 101 -0.38 -13.32 -7.82
CA HIS A 101 -1.66 -12.63 -7.60
C HIS A 101 -1.49 -11.18 -7.08
N LEU A 102 -0.29 -10.80 -6.65
CA LEU A 102 0.07 -9.43 -6.28
C LEU A 102 0.64 -8.62 -7.45
N VAL A 103 0.95 -9.26 -8.58
CA VAL A 103 1.47 -8.57 -9.77
C VAL A 103 0.33 -7.80 -10.45
N PRO A 104 0.42 -6.45 -10.58
CA PRO A 104 -0.61 -5.66 -11.24
C PRO A 104 -0.89 -6.11 -12.68
N ALA A 105 -2.17 -6.04 -13.06
CA ALA A 105 -2.60 -6.33 -14.42
C ALA A 105 -2.15 -5.23 -15.40
N ALA A 106 -2.06 -3.99 -14.93
CA ALA A 106 -1.64 -2.84 -15.71
C ALA A 106 -0.73 -1.91 -14.89
N PHE A 107 0.18 -1.25 -15.61
CA PHE A 107 1.06 -0.22 -15.07
C PHE A 107 0.80 1.08 -15.82
N VAL A 108 0.63 2.17 -15.10
CA VAL A 108 0.36 3.49 -15.67
C VAL A 108 1.42 4.46 -15.17
N ARG A 109 2.30 4.86 -16.08
CA ARG A 109 3.34 5.86 -15.76
C ARG A 109 2.74 7.26 -15.75
N LEU A 110 3.06 8.01 -14.70
CA LEU A 110 2.68 9.40 -14.50
C LEU A 110 3.94 10.27 -14.33
N ASP A 111 3.82 11.56 -14.57
CA ASP A 111 4.88 12.53 -14.26
C ASP A 111 5.00 12.77 -12.75
N ALA A 112 3.88 12.70 -12.03
CA ALA A 112 3.78 12.78 -10.58
C ALA A 112 2.50 12.07 -10.11
N LEU A 113 2.47 11.56 -8.88
CA LEU A 113 1.24 11.06 -8.27
C LEU A 113 0.35 12.24 -7.84
N PRO A 114 -0.97 12.19 -8.08
CA PRO A 114 -1.88 13.20 -7.57
C PRO A 114 -1.88 13.15 -6.05
N VAL A 115 -1.71 14.31 -5.42
CA VAL A 115 -1.80 14.44 -3.97
C VAL A 115 -3.04 15.25 -3.61
N THR A 116 -3.76 14.79 -2.58
CA THR A 116 -4.71 15.60 -1.83
C THR A 116 -4.04 16.90 -1.35
N PRO A 117 -4.81 17.96 -1.02
CA PRO A 117 -4.28 19.21 -0.49
C PRO A 117 -3.40 19.07 0.76
N ASN A 118 -3.51 17.94 1.46
CA ASN A 118 -2.70 17.59 2.63
C ASN A 118 -1.43 16.78 2.30
N GLY A 119 -1.08 16.66 1.01
CA GLY A 119 0.14 15.98 0.55
C GLY A 119 0.07 14.45 0.54
N LYS A 120 -1.10 13.85 0.75
CA LYS A 120 -1.30 12.38 0.62
C LYS A 120 -1.74 12.03 -0.78
N THR A 121 -1.28 10.90 -1.33
CA THR A 121 -1.77 10.35 -2.60
C THR A 121 -3.30 10.19 -2.58
N ASP A 122 -3.99 10.69 -3.60
CA ASP A 122 -5.47 10.59 -3.78
C ASP A 122 -5.85 9.37 -4.65
#